data_AF-U7UED5-F1
#
_entry.id   AF-U7UED5-F1
#
_cell.length_a   1.000
_cell.length_b   1.000
_cell.length_c   1.000
_cell.angle_alpha   90.00
_cell.angle_beta   90.00
_cell.angle_gamma   90.00
#
_symmetry.space_group_name_H-M   'P 1'
#
loop_
_entity.id
_entity.type
_entity.pdbx_description
1 polymer ?
#
loop_
_entity_poly.entity_id
_entity_poly.type
_entity_poly.pdbx_seq_one_letter_code
_entity_poly.pdbx_strand_id
1 'polypeptide(L)' 'MIAILLTGSEVSAMDKKLFFNEITFQVTINLARKMLNDKLITKKEYQSFKKEMLHKYQPFFGGLYT' A
#
# COMPACT_ATOMS: atom_id res chain seq x y z
N MET A 1 -9.23 3.45 11.75
CA MET A 1 -9.84 4.26 10.66
C MET A 1 -9.21 5.63 10.73
N ILE A 2 -8.28 5.96 9.84
CA ILE A 2 -7.77 7.34 9.73
C ILE A 2 -8.43 7.93 8.48
N ALA A 3 -9.49 8.68 8.74
CA ALA A 3 -10.12 9.57 7.78
C ALA A 3 -9.24 10.83 7.70
N ILE A 4 -8.68 11.14 6.53
CA ILE A 4 -8.03 12.43 6.34
C ILE A 4 -9.12 13.43 5.97
N LEU A 5 -9.58 14.17 6.98
CA LEU A 5 -10.35 15.39 6.77
C LEU A 5 -9.34 16.52 6.48
N LEU A 6 -9.48 17.15 5.30
CA LEU A 6 -8.79 18.38 4.95
C LEU A 6 -9.30 19.52 5.83
N THR A 7 -8.69 19.71 7.00
CA THR A 7 -8.80 20.95 7.77
C THR A 7 -7.41 21.31 8.27
N GLY A 8 -6.92 22.48 7.86
CA GLY A 8 -5.60 23.00 8.21
C GLY A 8 -5.36 22.93 9.71
N SER A 9 -4.53 21.99 10.12
CA SER A 9 -4.00 21.86 11.46
C SER A 9 -2.85 20.89 11.33
N GLU A 10 -1.64 21.44 11.42
CA GLU A 10 -0.40 20.74 11.78
C GLU A 10 -0.36 19.29 11.30
N VAL A 11 0.23 19.07 10.12
CA VAL A 11 0.74 17.75 9.73
C VAL A 11 1.66 17.31 10.86
N SER A 12 1.10 16.62 11.85
CA SER A 12 1.81 15.95 12.95
C SER A 12 2.95 15.23 12.25
N ALA A 13 4.18 15.70 12.45
CA ALA A 13 5.34 15.37 11.64
C ALA A 13 5.35 13.87 11.34
N MET A 14 4.79 13.52 10.18
CA MET A 14 4.51 12.14 9.86
C MET A 14 5.87 11.50 9.68
N ASP A 15 6.12 10.42 10.43
CA ASP A 15 7.42 9.76 10.40
C ASP A 15 7.76 9.44 8.93
N LYS A 16 8.88 10.00 8.45
CA LYS A 16 9.26 9.91 7.03
C LYS A 16 9.34 8.44 6.58
N LYS A 17 9.79 7.55 7.47
CA LYS A 17 9.89 6.12 7.17
C LYS A 17 8.50 5.49 7.05
N LEU A 18 7.53 5.84 7.90
CA LEU A 18 6.14 5.42 7.73
C LEU A 18 5.56 5.89 6.39
N PHE A 19 5.81 7.14 6.01
CA PHE A 19 5.38 7.66 4.72
C PHE A 19 5.99 6.88 3.54
N PHE A 20 7.31 6.68 3.53
CA PHE A 20 7.96 5.93 2.45
C PHE A 20 7.56 4.47 2.41
N ASN A 21 7.34 3.83 3.55
CA ASN A 21 6.83 2.45 3.63
C ASN A 21 5.45 2.33 2.97
N GLU A 22 4.56 3.28 3.25
CA GLU A 22 3.22 3.33 2.67
C GLU A 22 3.28 3.52 1.15
N ILE A 23 4.06 4.51 0.66
CA ILE A 23 4.23 4.74 -0.78
C ILE A 23 4.80 3.50 -1.47
N THR A 24 5.82 2.88 -0.87
CA THR A 24 6.43 1.65 -1.39
C THR A 24 5.41 0.53 -1.48
N PHE A 25 4.62 0.31 -0.43
CA PHE A 25 3.56 -0.70 -0.42
C PHE A 25 2.54 -0.45 -1.53
N GLN A 26 2.00 0.77 -1.63
CA GLN A 26 0.94 1.12 -2.57
C GLN A 26 1.40 1.00 -4.04
N VAL A 27 2.59 1.51 -4.37
CA VAL A 27 3.15 1.40 -5.73
C VAL A 27 3.38 -0.06 -6.10
N THR A 28 3.98 -0.82 -5.19
CA THR A 28 4.35 -2.21 -5.45
C THR A 28 3.11 -3.10 -5.59
N ILE A 29 2.10 -2.93 -4.75
CA ILE A 29 0.88 -3.75 -4.85
C ILE A 29 0.08 -3.42 -6.11
N ASN A 30 0.08 -2.16 -6.55
CA ASN A 30 -0.54 -1.75 -7.81
C ASN A 30 0.18 -2.39 -9.01
N LEU A 31 1.51 -2.43 -9.01
CA LEU A 31 2.28 -3.12 -10.03
C LEU A 31 1.97 -4.63 -10.04
N ALA A 32 1.95 -5.28 -8.88
CA ALA A 32 1.61 -6.69 -8.76
C ALA A 32 0.18 -6.98 -9.26
N ARG A 33 -0.77 -6.07 -9.00
CA ARG A 33 -2.14 -6.17 -9.55
C ARG A 33 -2.15 -6.08 -11.07
N LYS A 34 -1.36 -5.17 -11.66
CA LYS A 34 -1.19 -5.09 -13.12
C LYS A 34 -0.60 -6.39 -13.68
N MET A 35 0.45 -6.92 -13.06
CA MET A 35 1.05 -8.19 -13.48
C MET A 35 0.06 -9.36 -13.42
N LEU A 36 -0.83 -9.38 -12.42
CA LEU A 36 -1.90 -10.37 -12.34
C LEU A 36 -2.92 -10.22 -13.48
N ASN A 37 -3.33 -8.99 -13.79
CA ASN A 37 -4.27 -8.70 -14.87
C ASN A 37 -3.68 -9.05 -16.25
N ASP A 38 -2.38 -8.78 -16.43
CA ASP A 38 -1.62 -9.09 -17.63
C ASP A 38 -1.23 -10.58 -17.71
N LYS A 39 -1.67 -11.40 -16.74
CA LYS A 39 -1.39 -12.85 -16.62
C LYS A 39 0.11 -13.21 -16.55
N LEU A 40 0.95 -12.27 -16.13
CA LEU A 40 2.38 -12.49 -15.89
C LEU A 40 2.65 -13.27 -14.61
N ILE A 41 1.73 -13.19 -13.65
CA ILE A 41 1.75 -13.95 -12.40
C ILE A 41 0.39 -14.62 -12.18
N THR A 42 0.41 -15.72 -11.44
CA THR A 42 -0.80 -16.41 -11.02
C THR A 42 -1.46 -15.72 -9.83
N LYS A 43 -2.75 -16.01 -9.63
CA LYS A 43 -3.48 -15.55 -8.44
C LYS A 43 -2.82 -16.06 -7.14
N LYS A 44 -2.25 -17.27 -7.14
CA LYS A 44 -1.58 -17.84 -5.97
C LYS A 44 -0.32 -17.03 -5.62
N GLU A 45 0.50 -16.72 -6.61
CA GLU A 45 1.71 -15.89 -6.43
C GLU A 45 1.36 -14.49 -5.95
N TYR A 46 0.35 -13.85 -6.55
CA TYR A 46 -0.12 -12.55 -6.09
C TYR A 46 -0.57 -12.55 -4.63
N GLN A 47 -1.29 -13.59 -4.18
CA GLN A 47 -1.75 -13.68 -2.79
C GLN A 47 -0.59 -13.92 -1.81
N SER A 48 0.36 -14.80 -2.14
CA SER A 48 1.57 -15.00 -1.35
C SER A 48 2.38 -13.71 -1.25
N PHE A 49 2.61 -13.05 -2.38
CA PHE A 49 3.31 -11.77 -2.45
C PHE A 49 2.63 -10.68 -1.61
N LYS A 50 1.30 -10.52 -1.76
CA LYS A 50 0.51 -9.56 -0.99
C LYS A 50 0.63 -9.82 0.52
N LYS A 51 0.58 -11.09 0.95
CA LYS A 51 0.72 -11.47 2.35
C LYS A 51 2.08 -11.05 2.92
N GLU A 52 3.17 -11.26 2.17
CA GLU A 52 4.50 -10.82 2.60
C GLU A 52 4.62 -9.31 2.65
N MET A 53 4.08 -8.59 1.66
CA MET A 53 4.08 -7.13 1.66
C MET A 53 3.33 -6.53 2.86
N LEU A 54 2.17 -7.10 3.21
CA LEU A 54 1.41 -6.69 4.39
C LEU A 54 2.20 -6.91 5.69
N HIS A 55 2.89 -8.04 5.81
CA HIS A 55 3.73 -8.33 6.97
C HIS A 55 4.93 -7.37 7.06
N LYS A 56 5.58 -7.08 5.94
CA LYS A 56 6.80 -6.25 5.88
C LYS A 56 6.53 -4.77 6.15
N TYR A 57 5.49 -4.22 5.53
CA TYR A 57 5.27 -2.76 5.53
C TYR A 57 4.16 -2.29 6.46
N GLN A 58 3.26 -3.18 6.90
CA GLN A 58 2.15 -2.88 7.81
C GLN A 58 1.44 -1.55 7.44
N PRO A 59 0.91 -1.46 6.20
CA PRO A 59 0.33 -0.22 5.69
C PRO A 59 -0.87 0.20 6.54
N PHE A 60 -1.07 1.51 6.68
CA PHE A 60 -2.11 2.08 7.54
C PHE A 60 -3.24 2.75 6.77
N PHE A 61 -3.05 3.06 5.47
CA PHE A 61 -4.15 3.41 4.59
C PHE A 61 -4.75 2.17 3.93
N GLY A 62 -6.08 2.09 3.91
CA GLY A 62 -6.78 1.18 2.98
C GLY A 62 -6.40 1.52 1.53
N GLY A 63 -6.40 0.53 0.64
CA GLY A 63 -5.90 0.69 -0.74
C GLY A 63 -6.41 1.97 -1.41
N LEU A 64 -5.48 2.82 -1.88
CA LEU A 64 -5.77 4.17 -2.38
C LEU A 64 -6.51 4.19 -3.73
N TYR A 65 -6.72 3.03 -4.33
CA TYR A 65 -7.38 2.88 -5.61
C TYR A 65 -8.28 1.64 -5.52
N THR A 66 -9.55 1.88 -5.25
CA THR A 66 -10.63 0.90 -5.49
C THR A 66 -11.28 1.24 -6.81
#